data_AF-A0A838P856-F1
#
_entry.id   AF-A0A838P856-F1
#
_cell.length_a   1.000
_cell.length_b   1.000
_cell.length_c   1.000
_cell.angle_alpha   90.00
_cell.angle_beta   90.00
_cell.angle_gamma   90.00
#
_symmetry.space_group_name_H-M   'P 1'
#
loop_
_entity.id
_entity.type
_entity.pdbx_description
1 polymer ?
#
loop_
_entity_poly.entity_id
_entity_poly.type
_entity_poly.pdbx_seq_one_letter_code
_entity_poly.pdbx_strand_id
1 'polypeptide(L)'
;MSKALLGTLFVATLLVANATAQSQNNEAGPVWRMVYYRIKPGQEGASWKDFQENAKPIFEQWKKEGIVTDYKIFQNPLKDRPDDWDVVLLLAHPNYAALDQEAKVGAAYLKHYGSPEAAAAAAKKRSELREVITTRLVREVLLK
;
A
#
# COMPACT_ATOMS: atom_id res chain seq x y z
N MET A 1 29.40 -41.06 10.41
CA MET A 1 28.13 -40.66 11.05
C MET A 1 27.02 -41.48 10.44
N SER A 2 26.24 -42.23 11.23
CA SER A 2 25.20 -43.10 10.69
C SER A 2 24.11 -42.25 10.02
N LYS A 3 23.52 -42.75 8.92
CA LYS A 3 22.43 -42.07 8.20
C LYS A 3 21.23 -41.76 9.12
N ALA A 4 21.07 -42.56 10.18
CA ALA A 4 20.08 -42.32 11.23
C ALA A 4 20.36 -41.03 12.01
N LEU A 5 21.62 -40.73 12.34
CA LEU A 5 22.01 -39.53 13.09
C LEU A 5 21.74 -38.23 12.30
N LEU A 6 21.96 -38.25 10.98
CA LEU A 6 21.63 -37.10 10.11
C LEU A 6 20.11 -36.93 9.97
N GLY A 7 19.36 -38.03 9.86
CA GLY A 7 17.89 -37.98 9.76
C GLY A 7 17.24 -37.42 11.02
N THR A 8 17.71 -37.83 12.20
CA THR A 8 17.19 -37.30 13.48
C THR A 8 17.53 -35.83 13.68
N LEU A 9 18.72 -35.39 13.25
CA LEU A 9 19.12 -33.98 13.33
C LEU A 9 18.29 -33.09 12.39
N PHE A 10 17.96 -33.60 11.19
CA PHE A 10 17.12 -32.89 10.22
C PHE A 10 15.65 -32.74 10.68
N VAL A 11 15.09 -33.79 11.28
CA VAL A 11 13.73 -33.75 11.87
C VAL A 11 13.69 -32.85 13.10
N ALA A 12 14.74 -32.86 13.93
CA ALA A 12 14.84 -31.96 15.08
C ALA A 12 14.85 -30.49 14.63
N THR A 13 15.62 -30.12 13.60
CA THR A 13 15.63 -28.75 13.06
C THR A 13 14.29 -28.30 12.47
N LEU A 14 13.53 -29.21 11.85
CA LEU A 14 12.18 -28.91 11.32
C LEU A 14 11.15 -28.69 12.43
N LEU A 15 11.33 -29.29 13.60
CA LEU A 15 10.44 -29.12 14.76
C LEU A 15 10.73 -27.83 15.54
N VAL A 16 11.99 -27.37 15.62
CA VAL A 16 12.32 -26.09 16.31
C VAL A 16 12.02 -24.86 15.46
N ALA A 17 11.91 -25.00 14.13
CA ALA A 17 11.59 -23.90 13.22
C ALA A 17 10.19 -23.28 13.45
N ASN A 18 9.30 -23.98 14.16
CA ASN A 18 7.95 -23.49 14.48
C ASN A 18 7.85 -22.79 15.85
N ALA A 19 8.94 -22.73 16.63
CA ALA A 19 8.86 -22.40 18.06
C ALA A 19 9.22 -20.95 18.44
N THR A 20 9.35 -20.02 17.48
CA THR A 20 9.44 -18.58 17.80
C THR A 20 8.69 -17.70 16.80
N ALA A 21 7.44 -18.03 16.49
CA ALA A 21 6.49 -17.00 16.08
C ALA A 21 6.03 -16.28 17.35
N GLN A 22 6.81 -15.27 17.74
CA GLN A 22 6.56 -14.30 18.81
C GLN A 22 5.08 -14.17 19.15
N SER A 23 4.63 -14.80 20.24
CA SER A 23 3.29 -14.53 20.76
C SER A 23 3.32 -13.13 21.35
N GLN A 24 2.58 -12.21 20.73
CA GLN A 24 2.25 -10.94 21.36
C GLN A 24 0.76 -10.69 21.21
N ASN A 25 -0.07 -11.60 21.74
CA ASN A 25 -1.52 -11.49 21.96
C ASN A 25 -2.43 -10.98 20.82
N ASN A 26 -1.87 -10.65 19.66
CA ASN A 26 -2.47 -9.89 18.57
C ASN A 26 -2.07 -10.55 17.25
N GLU A 27 -2.97 -10.52 16.27
CA GLU A 27 -2.75 -11.09 14.94
C GLU A 27 -2.24 -10.04 13.96
N ALA A 28 -1.42 -10.45 13.00
CA ALA A 28 -0.91 -9.55 11.98
C ALA A 28 -1.99 -9.31 10.91
N GLY A 29 -2.47 -8.08 10.82
CA GLY A 29 -3.35 -7.64 9.74
C GLY A 29 -2.59 -7.31 8.44
N PRO A 30 -3.27 -6.67 7.47
CA PRO A 30 -2.65 -6.22 6.23
C PRO A 30 -1.53 -5.19 6.47
N VAL A 31 -0.71 -5.00 5.44
CA VAL A 31 0.31 -3.95 5.38
C VAL A 31 -0.30 -2.73 4.71
N TRP A 32 -0.41 -1.62 5.42
CA TRP A 32 -0.94 -0.37 4.89
C TRP A 32 0.18 0.53 4.37
N ARG A 33 0.09 0.90 3.09
CA ARG A 33 0.83 2.04 2.55
C ARG A 33 -0.02 3.30 2.73
N MET A 34 0.46 4.23 3.53
CA MET A 34 -0.18 5.51 3.81
C MET A 34 0.58 6.61 3.08
N VAL A 35 -0.06 7.28 2.13
CA VAL A 35 0.51 8.38 1.36
C VAL A 35 -0.19 9.66 1.77
N TYR A 36 0.56 10.56 2.39
CA TYR A 36 0.07 11.84 2.88
C TYR A 36 0.34 12.91 1.84
N TYR A 37 -0.70 13.65 1.48
CA TYR A 37 -0.66 14.71 0.50
C TYR A 37 -0.92 16.07 1.15
N ARG A 38 -0.22 17.09 0.63
CA ARG A 38 -0.66 18.48 0.72
C ARG A 38 -1.31 18.86 -0.60
N ILE A 39 -2.51 19.43 -0.56
CA ILE A 39 -3.17 19.99 -1.72
C ILE A 39 -2.64 21.41 -1.92
N LYS A 40 -2.26 21.75 -3.16
CA LYS A 40 -1.79 23.10 -3.47
C LYS A 40 -2.95 24.11 -3.39
N PRO A 41 -2.68 25.39 -3.05
CA PRO A 41 -3.73 26.41 -2.93
C PRO A 41 -4.65 26.45 -4.16
N GLY A 42 -5.96 26.40 -3.92
CA GLY A 42 -7.00 26.42 -4.97
C GLY A 42 -7.19 25.11 -5.74
N GLN A 43 -6.46 24.03 -5.40
CA GLN A 43 -6.49 22.77 -6.14
C GLN A 43 -7.34 21.66 -5.49
N GLU A 44 -8.18 21.99 -4.49
CA GLU A 44 -8.98 20.99 -3.78
C GLU A 44 -9.97 20.28 -4.70
N GLY A 45 -10.81 21.04 -5.43
CA GLY A 45 -11.78 20.46 -6.36
C GLY A 45 -11.12 19.64 -7.47
N ALA A 46 -9.99 20.12 -8.01
CA ALA A 46 -9.23 19.39 -9.03
C ALA A 46 -8.58 18.11 -8.47
N SER A 47 -8.08 18.15 -7.23
CA SER A 47 -7.54 16.98 -6.54
C SER A 47 -8.60 15.92 -6.31
N TRP A 48 -9.79 16.30 -5.84
CA TRP A 48 -10.89 15.36 -5.65
C TRP A 48 -11.40 14.76 -6.95
N LYS A 49 -11.50 15.58 -8.01
CA LYS A 49 -11.82 15.10 -9.35
C LYS A 49 -10.80 14.06 -9.83
N ASP A 50 -9.51 14.30 -9.62
CA ASP A 50 -8.46 13.33 -9.98
C ASP A 50 -8.55 12.03 -9.14
N PHE A 51 -8.87 12.11 -7.85
CA PHE A 51 -9.12 10.90 -7.05
C PHE A 51 -10.31 10.10 -7.58
N GLN A 52 -11.38 10.77 -8.01
CA GLN A 52 -12.59 10.13 -8.54
C GLN A 52 -12.37 9.51 -9.93
N GLU A 53 -11.79 10.27 -10.86
CA GLU A 53 -11.69 9.89 -12.27
C GLU A 53 -10.48 8.97 -12.55
N ASN A 54 -9.41 9.09 -11.76
CA ASN A 54 -8.18 8.34 -12.00
C ASN A 54 -7.86 7.35 -10.88
N ALA A 55 -7.76 7.81 -9.65
CA ALA A 55 -7.26 6.96 -8.57
C ALA A 55 -8.25 5.82 -8.25
N LYS A 56 -9.54 6.14 -8.07
CA LYS A 56 -10.59 5.16 -7.76
C LYS A 56 -10.67 4.00 -8.77
N PRO A 57 -10.83 4.21 -10.08
CA PRO A 57 -10.92 3.10 -11.03
C PRO A 57 -9.66 2.22 -11.03
N ILE A 58 -8.47 2.81 -10.91
CA ILE A 58 -7.20 2.08 -10.78
C ILE A 58 -7.21 1.22 -9.52
N PHE A 59 -7.61 1.76 -8.36
CA PHE A 59 -7.62 1.00 -7.10
C PHE A 59 -8.70 -0.09 -7.07
N GLU A 60 -9.85 0.11 -7.71
CA GLU A 60 -10.82 -0.98 -7.89
C GLU A 60 -10.26 -2.11 -8.76
N GLN A 61 -9.45 -1.79 -9.78
CA GLN A 61 -8.75 -2.80 -10.57
C GLN A 61 -7.69 -3.51 -9.73
N TRP A 62 -6.89 -2.78 -8.94
CA TRP A 62 -5.91 -3.36 -8.02
C TRP A 62 -6.54 -4.30 -7.01
N LYS A 63 -7.73 -3.96 -6.51
CA LYS A 63 -8.50 -4.80 -5.61
C LYS A 63 -8.93 -6.10 -6.29
N LYS A 64 -9.44 -6.02 -7.53
CA LYS A 64 -9.80 -7.20 -8.35
C LYS A 64 -8.61 -8.10 -8.65
N GLU A 65 -7.41 -7.53 -8.82
CA GLU A 65 -6.19 -8.27 -9.12
C GLU A 65 -5.45 -8.80 -7.87
N GLY A 66 -5.99 -8.52 -6.67
CA GLY A 66 -5.40 -8.94 -5.40
C GLY A 66 -4.10 -8.21 -5.03
N ILE A 67 -3.82 -7.06 -5.64
CA ILE A 67 -2.68 -6.20 -5.29
C ILE A 67 -2.94 -5.54 -3.94
N VAL A 68 -4.18 -5.09 -3.74
CA VAL A 68 -4.69 -4.54 -2.47
C VAL A 68 -5.96 -5.28 -2.05
N THR A 69 -6.22 -5.36 -0.77
CA THR A 69 -7.48 -5.87 -0.21
C THR A 69 -8.49 -4.75 0.02
N ASP A 70 -8.02 -3.53 0.29
CA ASP A 70 -8.85 -2.34 0.50
C ASP A 70 -8.09 -1.05 0.16
N TYR A 71 -8.82 0.05 -0.02
CA TYR A 71 -8.25 1.39 -0.04
C TYR A 71 -9.18 2.39 0.67
N LYS A 72 -8.57 3.39 1.31
CA LYS A 72 -9.31 4.47 1.98
C LYS A 72 -8.69 5.81 1.64
N ILE A 73 -9.51 6.85 1.66
CA ILE A 73 -9.07 8.24 1.49
C ILE A 73 -9.69 9.02 2.65
N PHE A 74 -8.84 9.63 3.46
CA PHE A 74 -9.27 10.51 4.55
C PHE A 74 -8.80 11.93 4.31
N GLN A 75 -9.66 12.89 4.61
CA GLN A 75 -9.32 14.30 4.66
C GLN A 75 -8.96 14.67 6.10
N ASN A 76 -7.99 15.57 6.27
CA ASN A 76 -7.69 16.19 7.55
C ASN A 76 -8.47 17.50 7.69
N PRO A 77 -9.55 17.54 8.50
CA PRO A 77 -10.28 18.78 8.73
C PRO A 77 -9.54 19.73 9.69
N LEU A 78 -8.53 19.24 10.43
CA LEU A 78 -7.85 19.99 11.48
C LEU A 78 -6.34 19.96 11.23
N LYS A 79 -5.79 21.06 10.71
CA LYS A 79 -4.35 21.20 10.52
C LYS A 79 -3.69 21.62 11.82
N ASP A 80 -2.74 20.83 12.30
CA ASP A 80 -1.98 21.14 13.52
C ASP A 80 -0.87 22.17 13.26
N ARG A 81 -0.44 22.32 12.00
CA ARG A 81 0.62 23.24 11.57
C ARG A 81 0.41 23.73 10.12
N PRO A 82 1.02 24.85 9.70
CA PRO A 82 0.84 25.38 8.33
C PRO A 82 1.25 24.40 7.22
N ASP A 83 2.21 23.52 7.50
CA ASP A 83 2.74 22.50 6.60
C ASP A 83 2.14 21.10 6.87
N ASP A 84 0.99 21.02 7.52
CA ASP A 84 0.36 19.71 7.77
C ASP A 84 -0.22 19.09 6.48
N TRP A 85 -0.62 17.83 6.57
CA TRP A 85 -1.26 17.11 5.47
C TRP A 85 -2.76 17.45 5.34
N ASP A 86 -3.26 17.41 4.11
CA ASP A 86 -4.67 17.63 3.77
C ASP A 86 -5.41 16.32 3.58
N VAL A 87 -4.74 15.33 2.97
CA VAL A 87 -5.36 14.06 2.57
C VAL A 87 -4.38 12.92 2.83
N VAL A 88 -4.88 11.79 3.33
CA VAL A 88 -4.13 10.54 3.36
C VAL A 88 -4.84 9.48 2.51
N LEU A 89 -4.10 8.89 1.58
CA LEU A 89 -4.50 7.68 0.85
C LEU A 89 -3.92 6.46 1.57
N LEU A 90 -4.75 5.50 1.87
CA LEU A 90 -4.38 4.23 2.47
C LEU A 90 -4.63 3.10 1.49
N LEU A 91 -3.62 2.26 1.26
CA LEU A 91 -3.70 1.07 0.42
C LEU A 91 -3.33 -0.15 1.27
N ALA A 92 -4.28 -1.06 1.49
CA ALA A 92 -4.05 -2.28 2.25
C ALA A 92 -3.52 -3.38 1.33
N HIS A 93 -2.27 -3.77 1.53
CA HIS A 93 -1.68 -4.93 0.88
C HIS A 93 -1.86 -6.16 1.77
N PRO A 94 -2.23 -7.34 1.23
CA PRO A 94 -2.47 -8.53 2.04
C PRO A 94 -1.22 -8.99 2.81
N ASN A 95 -0.02 -8.70 2.29
CA ASN A 95 1.27 -9.00 2.88
C ASN A 95 2.38 -8.17 2.19
N TYR A 96 3.63 -8.29 2.65
CA TYR A 96 4.76 -7.58 2.06
C TYR A 96 5.08 -8.01 0.62
N ALA A 97 4.88 -9.28 0.27
CA ALA A 97 5.15 -9.77 -1.10
C ALA A 97 4.24 -9.12 -2.15
N ALA A 98 3.05 -8.64 -1.74
CA ALA A 98 2.17 -7.91 -2.65
C ALA A 98 2.73 -6.54 -3.08
N LEU A 99 3.75 -6.02 -2.40
CA LEU A 99 4.43 -4.78 -2.78
C LEU A 99 5.32 -4.95 -4.02
N ASP A 100 5.75 -6.19 -4.32
CA ASP A 100 6.62 -6.51 -5.45
C ASP A 100 5.85 -6.71 -6.78
N GLN A 101 4.54 -6.49 -6.79
CA GLN A 101 3.67 -6.70 -7.96
C GLN A 101 3.71 -5.53 -8.97
N GLU A 102 4.89 -4.97 -9.25
CA GLU A 102 5.08 -3.80 -10.13
C GLU A 102 4.51 -4.02 -11.54
N ALA A 103 4.66 -5.22 -12.09
CA ALA A 103 4.13 -5.55 -13.42
C ALA A 103 2.59 -5.44 -13.49
N LYS A 104 1.88 -5.88 -12.44
CA LYS A 104 0.41 -5.77 -12.38
C LYS A 104 -0.02 -4.32 -12.17
N VAL A 105 0.70 -3.61 -11.30
CA VAL A 105 0.52 -2.16 -11.11
C VAL A 105 0.65 -1.42 -12.45
N GLY A 106 1.73 -1.67 -13.20
CA GLY A 106 1.96 -1.08 -14.52
C GLY A 106 0.86 -1.44 -15.52
N ALA A 107 0.42 -2.70 -15.56
CA ALA A 107 -0.66 -3.14 -16.44
C ALA A 107 -2.00 -2.45 -16.12
N ALA A 108 -2.35 -2.26 -14.85
CA ALA A 108 -3.54 -1.53 -14.44
C ALA A 108 -3.49 -0.05 -14.85
N TYR A 109 -2.32 0.59 -14.73
CA TYR A 109 -2.11 1.96 -15.19
C TYR A 109 -2.22 2.05 -16.72
N LEU A 110 -1.60 1.14 -17.45
CA LEU A 110 -1.68 1.11 -18.91
C LEU A 110 -3.11 0.87 -19.39
N LYS A 111 -3.86 -0.01 -18.72
CA LYS A 111 -5.28 -0.24 -18.99
C LYS A 111 -6.14 1.00 -18.77
N HIS A 112 -5.83 1.80 -17.74
CA HIS A 112 -6.58 3.02 -17.44
C HIS A 112 -6.23 4.19 -18.36
N TYR A 113 -4.92 4.43 -18.59
CA TYR A 113 -4.44 5.60 -19.33
C TYR A 113 -4.22 5.34 -20.83
N GLY A 114 -4.19 4.09 -21.27
CA GLY A 114 -3.97 3.69 -22.67
C GLY A 114 -2.51 3.69 -23.12
N SER A 115 -1.65 4.54 -22.55
CA SER A 115 -0.22 4.57 -22.87
C SER A 115 0.66 5.00 -21.68
N PRO A 116 1.96 4.65 -21.67
CA PRO A 116 2.91 5.15 -20.67
C PRO A 116 3.03 6.68 -20.65
N GLU A 117 3.00 7.32 -21.83
CA GLU A 117 3.09 8.77 -21.98
C GLU A 117 1.87 9.47 -21.37
N ALA A 118 0.67 8.93 -21.58
CA ALA A 118 -0.55 9.43 -20.97
C ALA A 118 -0.52 9.29 -19.43
N ALA A 119 -0.02 8.16 -18.93
CA ALA A 119 0.17 7.95 -17.49
C ALA A 119 1.18 8.95 -16.89
N ALA A 120 2.29 9.22 -17.59
CA ALA A 120 3.29 10.20 -17.18
C ALA A 120 2.74 11.64 -17.20
N ALA A 121 1.97 11.99 -18.23
CA ALA A 121 1.29 13.29 -18.31
C ALA A 121 0.28 13.48 -17.16
N ALA A 122 -0.49 12.44 -16.82
CA ALA A 122 -1.38 12.45 -15.67
C ALA A 122 -0.60 12.58 -14.35
N ALA A 123 0.55 11.92 -14.19
CA ALA A 123 1.41 12.08 -13.02
C ALA A 123 1.95 13.52 -12.89
N LYS A 124 2.40 14.13 -13.99
CA LYS A 124 2.81 15.53 -14.01
C LYS A 124 1.67 16.45 -13.60
N LYS A 125 0.48 16.28 -14.18
CA LYS A 125 -0.70 17.06 -13.80
C LYS A 125 -1.03 16.90 -12.32
N ARG A 126 -0.97 15.68 -11.76
CA ARG A 126 -1.18 15.47 -10.31
C ARG A 126 -0.20 16.25 -9.44
N SER A 127 1.06 16.39 -9.86
CA SER A 127 2.07 17.20 -9.14
C SER A 127 1.76 18.71 -9.13
N GLU A 128 0.92 19.18 -10.06
CA GLU A 128 0.39 20.56 -10.08
C GLU A 128 -0.80 20.73 -9.13
N LEU A 129 -1.45 19.64 -8.72
CA LEU A 129 -2.61 19.67 -7.83
C LEU A 129 -2.23 19.47 -6.35
N ARG A 130 -1.30 18.54 -6.10
CA ARG A 130 -0.92 18.11 -4.76
C ARG A 130 0.51 17.56 -4.73
N GLU A 131 1.14 17.62 -3.57
CA GLU A 131 2.47 17.07 -3.32
C GLU A 131 2.40 15.96 -2.28
N VAL A 132 3.30 14.97 -2.39
CA VAL A 132 3.47 13.95 -1.35
C VAL A 132 4.34 14.55 -0.26
N ILE A 133 3.80 14.69 0.95
CA ILE A 133 4.58 15.11 2.12
C ILE A 133 5.40 13.93 2.63
N THR A 134 4.74 12.78 2.77
CA THR A 134 5.37 11.59 3.30
C THR A 134 4.63 10.32 2.89
N THR A 135 5.37 9.22 2.84
CA THR A 135 4.80 7.87 2.76
C THR A 135 5.23 7.08 3.99
N ARG A 136 4.29 6.30 4.55
CA ARG A 136 4.55 5.36 5.63
C ARG A 136 4.07 3.99 5.21
N LEU A 137 4.80 2.96 5.64
CA LEU A 137 4.41 1.57 5.49
C LEU A 137 4.25 1.00 6.89
N VAL A 138 3.04 0.62 7.26
CA VAL A 138 2.71 0.16 8.61
C VAL A 138 2.03 -1.19 8.54
N ARG A 139 2.26 -2.04 9.53
CA ARG A 139 1.57 -3.32 9.69
C ARG A 139 0.39 -3.12 10.63
N GLU A 140 -0.81 -3.48 10.21
CA GLU A 140 -1.96 -3.52 11.11
C GLU A 140 -1.78 -4.61 12.17
N VAL A 141 -2.12 -4.27 13.41
CA VAL A 141 -2.10 -5.19 14.55
C VAL A 141 -3.54 -5.39 15.00
N LEU A 142 -4.05 -6.60 14.80
CA LEU A 142 -5.40 -7.01 15.16
C LEU A 142 -5.40 -7.47 16.62
N LEU A 143 -6.09 -6.74 17.49
CA LEU A 143 -6.22 -7.09 18.90
C LEU A 143 -7.22 -8.23 19.08
N LYS A 144 -6.99 -9.09 20.07
CA LYS A 144 -7.91 -10.18 20.47
C LYS A 144 -8.88 -9.74 21.56
#